data_AF-A0A418NDK4-F1
#
_entry.id   AF-A0A418NDK4-F1
#
_cell.length_a   1.000
_cell.length_b   1.000
_cell.length_c   1.000
_cell.angle_alpha   90.00
_cell.angle_beta   90.00
_cell.angle_gamma   90.00
#
_symmetry.space_group_name_H-M   'P 1'
#
loop_
_entity.id
_entity.type
_entity.pdbx_description
1 polymer ?
#
loop_
_entity_poly.entity_id
_entity_poly.type
_entity_poly.pdbx_seq_one_letter_code
_entity_poly.pdbx_strand_id
1 'polypeptide(L)'
;MIVFSPNSTFFQLDPPEVGGSPLAIRAGQIIVQNYGRKSATKVQLVAEPGTMPWGYNLFPALDHAVRRGARGEWILELEFLGPGENVTVQILNGPQIASVRSLEGAAKAVPVIHQRLYPRWVQVTTAVLMAVGVITIAYGIFTLFERLLN
;
A
#
# COMPACT_ATOMS: atom_id res chain seq x y z
N MET A 1 -7.37 9.91 -13.79
CA MET A 1 -7.47 9.94 -12.31
C MET A 1 -6.24 9.25 -11.80
N ILE A 2 -5.42 9.94 -11.03
CA ILE A 2 -4.21 9.35 -10.46
C ILE A 2 -4.55 8.84 -9.08
N VAL A 3 -4.07 7.65 -8.76
CA VAL A 3 -4.12 7.11 -7.40
C VAL A 3 -2.72 6.79 -6.92
N PHE A 4 -2.53 6.83 -5.61
CA PHE A 4 -1.28 6.38 -5.02
C PHE A 4 -1.52 5.57 -3.74
N SER A 5 -0.57 4.68 -3.44
CA SER A 5 -0.56 3.90 -2.21
C SER A 5 0.82 3.94 -1.56
N PRO A 6 0.97 4.54 -0.36
CA PRO A 6 2.21 4.52 0.39
C PRO A 6 2.33 3.27 1.26
N ASN A 7 3.54 2.70 1.29
CA ASN A 7 3.95 1.62 2.17
C ASN A 7 5.30 2.00 2.81
N SER A 8 5.52 1.59 4.06
CA SER A 8 6.82 1.76 4.72
C SER A 8 7.13 0.59 5.62
N THR A 9 8.35 0.08 5.51
CA THR A 9 8.89 -1.00 6.35
C THR A 9 10.09 -0.47 7.12
N PHE A 10 10.17 -0.85 8.39
CA PHE A 10 11.26 -0.48 9.29
C PHE A 10 11.97 -1.74 9.75
N PHE A 11 13.30 -1.72 9.70
CA PHE A 11 14.13 -2.79 10.24
C PHE A 11 15.44 -2.21 10.78
N GLN A 12 16.05 -2.90 11.73
CA GLN A 12 17.35 -2.54 12.29
C GLN A 12 18.37 -3.56 11.80
N LEU A 13 19.55 -3.08 11.42
CA LEU A 13 20.69 -3.94 11.15
C LEU A 13 21.62 -3.92 12.36
N ASP A 14 21.98 -5.11 12.81
CA ASP A 14 23.04 -5.27 13.79
C ASP A 14 24.38 -4.87 13.17
N PRO A 15 25.20 -4.10 13.89
CA PRO A 15 26.46 -3.63 13.37
C PRO A 15 27.44 -4.82 13.21
N PRO A 16 28.27 -4.82 12.16
CA PRO A 16 29.27 -5.88 11.95
C PRO A 16 30.38 -5.87 13.00
N GLU A 17 30.57 -4.74 13.70
CA GLU A 17 31.60 -4.57 14.73
C GLU A 17 31.01 -4.68 16.14
N VAL A 18 31.71 -5.38 17.03
CA VAL A 18 31.34 -5.54 18.45
C VAL A 18 31.42 -4.16 19.13
N GLY A 19 30.26 -3.57 19.44
CA GLY A 19 30.15 -2.24 20.04
C GLY A 19 29.63 -1.14 19.11
N GLY A 20 29.27 -1.46 17.87
CA GLY A 20 28.62 -0.50 16.97
C GLY A 20 27.22 -0.11 17.44
N SER A 21 26.72 1.04 16.97
CA SER A 21 25.31 1.41 17.14
C SER A 21 24.45 0.76 16.06
N PRO A 22 23.25 0.25 16.39
CA PRO A 22 22.35 -0.36 15.41
C PRO A 22 21.93 0.66 14.35
N LEU A 23 21.99 0.26 13.09
CA LEU A 23 21.59 1.12 11.97
C LEU A 23 20.09 0.92 11.72
N ALA A 24 19.29 1.96 12.02
CA ALA A 24 17.88 1.98 11.69
C ALA A 24 17.71 2.26 10.19
N ILE A 25 17.11 1.32 9.47
CA ILE A 25 16.76 1.46 8.06
C ILE A 25 15.25 1.50 7.89
N ARG A 26 14.80 2.51 7.17
CA ARG A 26 13.43 2.70 6.73
C ARG A 26 13.40 2.57 5.21
N ALA A 27 12.67 1.58 4.72
CA ALA A 27 12.34 1.45 3.31
C ALA A 27 10.89 1.93 3.09
N GLY A 28 10.73 3.01 2.35
CA GLY A 28 9.43 3.47 1.84
C GLY A 28 9.21 2.95 0.42
N GLN A 29 7.97 2.64 0.07
CA GLN A 29 7.57 2.31 -1.29
C GLN A 29 6.24 2.99 -1.59
N ILE A 30 6.14 3.66 -2.73
CA ILE A 30 4.89 4.25 -3.18
C ILE A 30 4.62 3.82 -4.61
N ILE A 31 3.41 3.36 -4.83
CA ILE A 31 2.92 3.01 -6.16
C ILE A 31 2.01 4.13 -6.61
N VAL A 32 2.32 4.76 -7.74
CA VAL A 32 1.48 5.76 -8.40
C VAL A 32 0.94 5.13 -9.68
N GLN A 33 -0.37 5.23 -9.90
CA GLN A 33 -1.01 4.65 -11.09
C GLN A 33 -2.00 5.64 -11.69
N ASN A 34 -1.97 5.77 -13.01
CA ASN A 34 -2.96 6.54 -13.76
C ASN A 34 -4.14 5.64 -14.15
N TYR A 35 -5.24 5.72 -13.39
CA TYR A 35 -6.52 5.08 -13.71
C TYR A 35 -7.37 5.87 -14.73
N GLY A 36 -6.87 7.01 -15.21
CA GLY A 36 -7.57 7.82 -16.22
C GLY A 36 -7.48 7.24 -17.63
N ARG A 37 -8.37 7.74 -18.50
CA ARG A 37 -8.28 7.51 -19.96
C ARG A 37 -7.33 8.48 -20.66
N LYS A 38 -6.92 9.55 -19.97
CA LYS A 38 -5.97 10.56 -20.45
C LYS A 38 -4.65 10.40 -19.72
N SER A 39 -3.56 10.68 -20.40
CA SER A 39 -2.24 10.72 -19.79
C SER A 39 -2.17 11.81 -18.73
N ALA A 40 -1.40 11.55 -17.69
CA ALA A 40 -1.08 12.53 -16.66
C ALA A 40 0.25 13.20 -16.99
N THR A 41 0.28 14.52 -16.98
CA THR A 41 1.50 15.30 -17.25
C THR A 41 1.99 15.97 -15.97
N LYS A 42 3.31 16.11 -15.85
CA LYS A 42 3.99 16.74 -14.69
C LYS A 42 3.51 16.18 -13.36
N VAL A 43 3.60 14.86 -13.21
CA VAL A 43 3.20 14.18 -11.97
C VAL A 43 4.25 14.48 -10.91
N GLN A 44 3.85 15.17 -9.85
CA GLN A 44 4.71 15.59 -8.74
C GLN A 44 4.37 14.78 -7.49
N LEU A 45 5.36 14.07 -6.96
CA LEU A 45 5.32 13.46 -5.65
C LEU A 45 5.95 14.42 -4.66
N VAL A 46 5.17 14.90 -3.69
CA VAL A 46 5.59 15.88 -2.69
C VAL A 46 5.70 15.19 -1.34
N ALA A 47 6.92 15.16 -0.80
CA ALA A 47 7.19 14.64 0.52
C ALA A 47 6.91 15.64 1.63
N GLU A 48 6.74 15.12 2.84
CA GLU A 48 6.75 15.94 4.05
C GLU A 48 8.08 16.73 4.16
N PRO A 49 8.05 17.96 4.72
CA PRO A 49 9.26 18.72 5.01
C PRO A 49 10.21 17.91 5.89
N GLY A 50 11.47 17.80 5.49
CA GLY A 50 12.44 17.04 6.27
C GLY A 50 13.76 16.77 5.56
N THR A 51 14.43 15.72 6.02
CA THR A 51 15.69 15.23 5.44
C THR A 51 15.45 14.65 4.06
N MET A 52 16.37 14.89 3.14
CA MET A 52 16.34 14.27 1.82
C MET A 52 16.54 12.75 1.94
N PRO A 53 15.87 11.92 1.13
CA PRO A 53 16.14 10.48 1.13
C PRO A 53 17.61 10.18 0.83
N TRP A 54 18.17 9.16 1.48
CA TRP A 54 19.54 8.71 1.25
C TRP A 54 19.70 8.07 -0.13
N GLY A 55 18.61 7.50 -0.65
CA GLY A 55 18.54 6.97 -2.00
C GLY A 55 17.08 6.74 -2.39
N TYR A 56 16.83 6.68 -3.70
CA TYR A 56 15.53 6.30 -4.22
C TYR A 56 15.70 5.57 -5.56
N ASN A 57 14.71 4.77 -5.93
CA ASN A 57 14.68 4.04 -7.19
C ASN A 57 13.28 4.11 -7.80
N LEU A 58 13.20 4.20 -9.13
CA LEU A 58 11.95 4.21 -9.88
C LEU A 58 11.85 2.94 -10.73
N PHE A 59 10.69 2.28 -10.65
CA PHE A 59 10.39 1.11 -11.47
C PHE A 59 8.99 1.24 -12.08
N PRO A 60 8.85 1.27 -13.42
CA PRO A 60 9.92 1.26 -14.42
C PRO A 60 10.79 2.53 -14.37
N ALA A 61 11.99 2.47 -14.95
CA ALA A 61 12.87 3.63 -15.05
C ALA A 61 12.24 4.64 -16.02
N LEU A 62 11.85 5.80 -15.49
CA LEU A 62 11.22 6.90 -16.23
C LEU A 62 12.05 8.16 -16.03
N ASP A 63 12.02 9.04 -17.03
CA ASP A 63 12.64 10.36 -16.91
C ASP A 63 11.96 11.16 -15.81
N HIS A 64 12.78 11.69 -14.91
CA HIS A 64 12.33 12.38 -13.72
C HIS A 64 13.29 13.49 -13.33
N ALA A 65 12.75 14.53 -12.68
CA ALA A 65 13.51 15.61 -12.10
C ALA A 65 13.27 15.63 -10.58
N VAL A 66 14.34 15.88 -9.83
CA VAL A 66 14.26 16.08 -8.39
C VAL A 66 14.53 17.53 -8.07
N ARG A 67 13.67 18.11 -7.24
CA ARG A 67 13.85 19.47 -6.73
C ARG A 67 13.49 19.56 -5.25
N ARG A 68 13.99 20.60 -4.62
CA ARG A 68 13.65 20.94 -3.24
C ARG A 68 12.62 22.06 -3.23
N GLY A 69 11.50 21.85 -2.56
CA GLY A 69 10.47 22.87 -2.35
C GLY A 69 10.96 23.98 -1.42
N ALA A 70 10.30 25.14 -1.46
CA ALA A 70 10.63 26.29 -0.62
C ALA A 70 10.56 25.98 0.89
N ARG A 71 9.76 24.98 1.28
CA ARG A 71 9.61 24.50 2.67
C ARG A 71 10.57 23.37 3.05
N GLY A 72 11.53 23.04 2.18
CA GLY A 72 12.43 21.91 2.37
C GLY A 72 11.84 20.56 1.98
N GLU A 73 10.67 20.55 1.34
CA GLU A 73 10.00 19.35 0.82
C GLU A 73 10.85 18.70 -0.29
N TRP A 74 10.96 17.38 -0.28
CA TRP A 74 11.51 16.64 -1.40
C TRP A 74 10.43 16.44 -2.46
N ILE A 75 10.68 16.93 -3.67
CA ILE A 75 9.72 16.87 -4.78
C ILE A 75 10.35 16.08 -5.93
N LEU A 76 9.70 14.97 -6.29
CA LEU A 76 10.03 14.17 -7.46
C LEU A 76 8.98 14.44 -8.55
N GLU A 77 9.42 14.94 -9.69
CA GLU A 77 8.57 15.29 -10.83
C GLU A 77 8.81 14.31 -11.98
N LEU A 78 7.74 13.67 -12.45
CA LEU A 78 7.70 12.82 -13.63
C LEU A 78 7.09 13.61 -14.77
N GLU A 79 7.69 13.55 -15.96
CA GLU A 79 7.20 14.31 -17.10
C GLU A 79 5.83 13.80 -17.57
N PHE A 80 5.68 12.48 -17.65
CA PHE A 80 4.53 11.84 -18.24
C PHE A 80 4.23 10.48 -17.59
N LEU A 81 2.95 10.17 -17.42
CA LEU A 81 2.45 8.85 -17.04
C LEU A 81 1.24 8.49 -17.90
N GLY A 82 1.39 7.47 -18.74
CA GLY A 82 0.38 7.03 -19.70
C GLY A 82 -0.89 6.47 -19.04
N PRO A 83 -2.00 6.34 -19.79
CA PRO A 83 -3.22 5.73 -19.28
C PRO A 83 -3.00 4.27 -18.89
N GLY A 84 -3.34 3.89 -17.66
CA GLY A 84 -3.15 2.53 -17.13
C GLY A 84 -1.73 2.22 -16.64
N GLU A 85 -0.76 3.10 -16.89
CA GLU A 85 0.62 2.91 -16.42
C GLU A 85 0.73 3.12 -14.92
N ASN A 86 1.67 2.38 -14.33
CA ASN A 86 2.06 2.52 -12.94
C ASN A 86 3.57 2.74 -12.82
N VAL A 87 3.95 3.45 -11.77
CA VAL A 87 5.33 3.65 -11.38
C VAL A 87 5.46 3.43 -9.88
N THR A 88 6.48 2.68 -9.51
CA THR A 88 6.82 2.39 -8.13
C THR A 88 8.06 3.17 -7.77
N VAL A 89 7.94 4.03 -6.76
CA VAL A 89 9.05 4.79 -6.20
C VAL A 89 9.44 4.13 -4.88
N GLN A 90 10.64 3.59 -4.82
CA GLN A 90 11.24 3.04 -3.61
C GLN A 90 12.17 4.08 -3.02
N ILE A 91 12.07 4.33 -1.71
CA ILE A 91 12.77 5.39 -1.00
C ILE A 91 13.51 4.78 0.19
N LEU A 92 14.79 5.08 0.33
CA LEU A 92 15.61 4.65 1.46
C LEU A 92 15.83 5.81 2.42
N ASN A 93 15.47 5.61 3.68
CA ASN A 93 15.63 6.56 4.79
C ASN A 93 15.15 7.98 4.43
N GLY A 94 13.98 8.05 3.81
CA GLY A 94 13.37 9.30 3.36
C GLY A 94 12.09 9.70 4.11
N PRO A 95 11.61 10.91 3.80
CA PRO A 95 10.33 11.44 4.31
C PRO A 95 9.15 10.65 3.71
N GLN A 96 8.00 10.67 4.40
CA GLN A 96 6.78 10.11 3.80
C GLN A 96 6.29 11.03 2.69
N ILE A 97 5.68 10.44 1.66
CA ILE A 97 5.01 11.23 0.62
C ILE A 97 3.66 11.67 1.15
N ALA A 98 3.51 12.99 1.26
CA ALA A 98 2.31 13.64 1.76
C ALA A 98 1.23 13.73 0.67
N SER A 99 1.63 14.04 -0.56
CA SER A 99 0.67 14.15 -1.66
C SER A 99 1.30 13.86 -3.03
N VAL A 100 0.47 13.34 -3.93
CA VAL A 100 0.81 13.21 -5.35
C VAL A 100 -0.14 14.13 -6.13
N ARG A 101 0.41 14.92 -7.04
CA ARG A 101 -0.32 15.92 -7.83
C ARG A 101 0.09 15.81 -9.29
N SER A 102 -0.74 16.30 -10.19
CA SER A 102 -0.47 16.39 -11.62
C SER A 102 -1.05 17.69 -12.15
N LEU A 103 -0.73 18.05 -13.39
CA LEU A 103 -1.34 19.21 -14.04
C LEU A 103 -2.86 19.06 -14.17
N GLU A 104 -3.34 17.83 -14.36
CA GLU A 104 -4.76 17.53 -14.52
C GLU A 104 -5.53 17.48 -13.19
N GLY A 105 -4.82 17.45 -12.05
CA GLY A 105 -5.43 17.50 -10.72
C GLY A 105 -4.66 16.74 -9.64
N ALA A 106 -5.22 16.75 -8.42
CA ALA A 106 -4.67 16.02 -7.28
C ALA A 106 -4.97 14.52 -7.38
N ALA A 107 -4.01 13.68 -6.96
CA ALA A 107 -4.21 12.25 -6.88
C ALA A 107 -5.03 11.87 -5.63
N LYS A 108 -5.75 10.75 -5.73
CA LYS A 108 -6.49 10.17 -4.60
C LYS A 108 -5.62 9.10 -3.91
N ALA A 109 -5.43 9.22 -2.61
CA ALA A 109 -4.84 8.14 -1.82
C ALA A 109 -5.79 6.93 -1.83
N VAL A 110 -5.30 5.76 -2.24
CA VAL A 110 -6.03 4.51 -2.16
C VAL A 110 -5.47 3.71 -0.99
N PRO A 111 -6.25 3.53 0.10
CA PRO A 111 -5.79 2.73 1.22
C PRO A 111 -5.68 1.27 0.76
N VAL A 112 -4.47 0.73 0.81
CA VAL A 112 -4.24 -0.70 0.59
C VAL A 112 -4.46 -1.40 1.92
N ILE A 113 -5.56 -2.14 2.00
CA ILE A 113 -5.86 -3.00 3.14
C ILE A 113 -5.27 -4.37 2.82
N HIS A 114 -4.24 -4.78 3.56
CA HIS A 114 -3.70 -6.13 3.45
C HIS A 114 -4.75 -7.12 3.95
N GLN A 115 -5.40 -7.84 3.03
CA GLN A 115 -6.30 -8.92 3.39
C GLN A 115 -5.51 -10.20 3.57
N ARG A 116 -5.70 -10.86 4.71
CA ARG A 116 -5.12 -12.18 4.95
C ARG A 116 -5.84 -13.20 4.08
N LEU A 117 -5.16 -13.72 3.06
CA LEU A 117 -5.64 -14.84 2.27
C LEU A 117 -5.36 -16.14 3.03
N TYR A 118 -6.41 -16.81 3.49
CA TYR A 118 -6.30 -18.13 4.10
C TYR A 118 -6.12 -19.21 3.03
N PRO A 119 -5.31 -20.24 3.30
CA PRO A 119 -5.12 -21.35 2.37
C PRO A 119 -6.45 -22.10 2.16
N ARG A 120 -6.60 -22.72 0.98
CA ARG A 120 -7.86 -23.37 0.55
C ARG A 120 -8.39 -24.39 1.55
N TRP A 121 -7.51 -25.14 2.22
CA TRP A 121 -7.94 -26.13 3.21
C TRP A 121 -8.66 -25.50 4.41
N VAL A 122 -8.21 -24.33 4.89
CA VAL A 122 -8.88 -23.61 5.99
C VAL A 122 -10.28 -23.21 5.53
N GLN A 123 -10.40 -22.67 4.32
CA GLN A 123 -11.69 -22.24 3.76
C GLN A 123 -12.67 -23.41 3.66
N VAL A 124 -12.21 -24.58 3.19
CA VAL A 124 -13.03 -25.80 3.09
C VAL A 124 -13.45 -26.29 4.48
N THR A 125 -12.53 -26.37 5.43
CA THR A 125 -12.87 -26.79 6.80
C THR A 125 -13.88 -25.86 7.45
N THR A 126 -13.73 -24.55 7.30
CA THR A 126 -14.70 -23.57 7.79
C THR A 126 -16.07 -23.75 7.13
N ALA A 127 -16.12 -23.99 5.81
CA ALA A 127 -17.38 -24.23 5.10
C ALA A 127 -18.09 -25.50 5.59
N VAL A 128 -17.36 -26.61 5.80
CA VAL A 128 -17.90 -27.86 6.35
C VAL A 128 -18.44 -27.64 7.77
N LEU A 129 -17.69 -26.95 8.63
CA LEU A 129 -18.14 -26.61 9.99
C LEU A 129 -19.42 -25.77 9.98
N MET A 130 -19.51 -24.77 9.10
CA MET A 130 -20.73 -23.98 8.94
C MET A 130 -21.91 -24.83 8.49
N ALA A 131 -21.72 -25.74 7.53
CA ALA A 131 -22.78 -26.64 7.06
C ALA A 131 -23.28 -27.59 8.18
N VAL A 132 -22.36 -28.18 8.94
CA VAL A 132 -22.71 -29.03 10.10
C VAL A 132 -23.48 -28.22 11.15
N GLY A 133 -23.03 -27.00 11.45
CA GLY A 133 -23.75 -26.09 12.34
C GLY A 133 -25.18 -25.80 11.89
N VAL A 134 -25.39 -25.51 10.60
CA VAL A 134 -26.72 -25.25 10.03
C VAL A 134 -27.63 -26.48 10.15
N ILE A 135 -27.13 -27.66 9.79
CA ILE A 135 -27.90 -28.92 9.90
C ILE A 135 -28.28 -29.19 11.36
N THR A 136 -27.36 -28.95 12.29
CA THR A 136 -27.57 -29.18 13.72
C THR A 136 -28.64 -28.24 14.28
N ILE A 137 -28.61 -26.95 13.90
CA ILE A 137 -29.62 -25.97 14.30
C ILE A 137 -30.99 -26.32 13.72
N ALA A 138 -31.07 -26.68 12.43
CA ALA A 138 -32.33 -27.06 11.79
C ALA A 138 -32.96 -28.30 12.46
N TYR A 139 -32.15 -29.31 12.78
CA TYR A 139 -32.60 -30.50 13.51
C TYR A 139 -33.06 -30.16 14.93
N GLY A 140 -32.34 -29.27 15.62
CA GLY A 140 -32.72 -28.79 16.95
C GLY A 140 -34.07 -28.06 16.95
N ILE A 141 -34.33 -27.23 15.95
CA ILE A 141 -35.62 -26.55 15.79
C ILE A 141 -36.74 -27.57 15.54
N PHE A 142 -36.52 -28.52 14.63
CA PHE A 142 -37.50 -29.55 14.33
C PHE A 142 -37.90 -30.37 15.57
N THR A 143 -36.92 -30.85 16.32
CA THR A 143 -37.14 -31.61 17.56
C THR A 143 -37.79 -30.78 18.67
N LEU A 144 -37.50 -29.48 18.74
CA LEU A 144 -38.19 -28.57 19.67
C LEU A 144 -39.67 -28.39 19.31
N PHE A 145 -39.98 -28.22 18.03
CA PHE A 145 -41.36 -28.11 17.55
C PHE A 145 -42.17 -29.36 17.84
N GLU A 146 -41.60 -30.54 17.62
CA GLU A 146 -42.26 -31.82 17.92
C GLU A 146 -42.60 -31.95 19.41
N ARG A 147 -41.72 -31.49 20.30
CA ARG A 147 -41.97 -31.48 21.75
C ARG A 147 -42.96 -30.41 22.22
N LEU A 148 -43.15 -29.34 21.46
CA LEU A 148 -44.13 -28.29 21.81
C LEU A 148 -45.54 -28.63 21.34
N LEU A 149 -45.68 -29.51 20.34
CA LEU A 149 -46.96 -29.93 19.77
C LEU A 149 -47.56 -31.18 20.44
N ASN A 150 -46.73 -31.99 21.11
CA ASN A 150 -47.14 -33.14 21.92
C ASN A 150 -47.23 -32.76 23.40
#